data_AF-A0ABD0Q5H7-F1
#
_entry.id   AF-A0ABD0Q5H7-F1
#
_cell.length_a   1.000
_cell.length_b   1.000
_cell.length_c   1.000
_cell.angle_alpha   90.00
_cell.angle_beta   90.00
_cell.angle_gamma   90.00
#
_symmetry.space_group_name_H-M   'P 1'
#
loop_
_entity.id
_entity.type
_entity.pdbx_description
1 polymer ?
#
loop_
_entity_poly.entity_id
_entity_poly.type
_entity_poly.pdbx_seq_one_letter_code
_entity_poly.pdbx_strand_id
1 'polypeptide(L)'
;KRGEAQNPCCLRSSVKFPQSVMVWGAMSSAGVGPLCFLRSKVNAAVYQDVLEHFMLPAADQLYGDADFIFQQDLAPAHSAKATSTWFKDSPEFNPIENLWGIVKRKMRYARPNNAEELKATIRATWALITPEQCHRLINSMPHRIAAVIQAKGAPAKY
;
A
#
# COMPACT_ATOMS: atom_id res chain seq x y z
N LYS A 1 48.58 16.17 -4.40
CA LYS A 1 47.22 15.83 -3.92
C LYS A 1 46.24 16.70 -4.71
N ARG A 2 45.39 16.13 -5.58
CA ARG A 2 44.33 16.85 -6.31
C ARG A 2 43.00 16.58 -5.62
N GLY A 3 42.09 17.55 -5.62
CA GLY A 3 40.75 17.40 -5.05
C GLY A 3 39.83 16.59 -5.96
N GLU A 4 39.00 15.74 -5.37
CA GLU A 4 37.90 15.08 -6.07
C GLU A 4 36.70 16.05 -6.12
N ALA A 5 36.28 16.42 -7.33
CA ALA A 5 35.07 17.22 -7.51
C ALA A 5 33.84 16.32 -7.24
N GLN A 6 33.11 16.59 -6.15
CA GLN A 6 31.92 15.82 -5.82
C GLN A 6 30.86 16.01 -6.91
N ASN A 7 30.51 14.93 -7.61
CA ASN A 7 29.56 14.95 -8.71
C ASN A 7 28.14 15.23 -8.18
N PRO A 8 27.47 16.34 -8.57
CA PRO A 8 26.16 16.70 -8.04
C PRO A 8 25.06 15.69 -8.37
N CYS A 9 25.23 14.83 -9.38
CA CYS A 9 24.31 13.72 -9.66
C CYS A 9 24.23 12.69 -8.53
N CYS A 10 25.22 12.63 -7.64
CA CYS A 10 25.23 11.75 -6.47
C CYS A 10 24.55 12.38 -5.24
N LEU A 11 24.31 13.70 -5.23
CA LEU A 11 23.72 14.42 -4.10
C LEU A 11 22.18 14.43 -4.19
N ARG A 12 21.56 13.32 -3.80
CA ARG A 12 20.10 13.29 -3.56
C ARG A 12 19.76 14.14 -2.33
N SER A 13 19.44 15.41 -2.55
CA SER A 13 19.03 16.35 -1.50
C SER A 13 17.86 15.78 -0.69
N SER A 14 18.10 15.47 0.59
CA SER A 14 17.07 15.09 1.54
C SER A 14 16.81 16.26 2.47
N VAL A 15 15.60 16.81 2.46
CA VAL A 15 15.13 17.68 3.54
C VAL A 15 15.17 16.89 4.84
N LYS A 16 15.57 17.54 5.95
CA LYS A 16 15.72 16.87 7.26
C LYS A 16 14.40 16.28 7.79
N PHE A 17 13.27 16.87 7.38
CA PHE A 17 11.92 16.38 7.66
C PHE A 17 11.09 16.46 6.38
N PRO A 18 11.00 15.38 5.58
CA PRO A 18 10.12 15.35 4.41
C PRO A 18 8.66 15.33 4.87
N GLN A 19 7.83 16.19 4.27
CA GLN A 19 6.39 16.15 4.50
C GLN A 19 5.86 14.77 4.10
N SER A 20 5.23 14.09 5.06
CA SER A 20 4.67 12.76 4.90
C SER A 20 3.23 12.73 5.38
N VAL A 21 2.47 11.78 4.85
CA VAL A 21 1.08 11.49 5.25
C VAL A 21 0.94 9.98 5.36
N MET A 22 0.18 9.53 6.36
CA MET A 22 -0.12 8.12 6.53
C MET A 22 -1.42 7.80 5.79
N VAL A 23 -1.43 6.70 5.04
CA VAL A 23 -2.50 6.36 4.10
C VAL A 23 -2.76 4.87 4.17
N TRP A 24 -4.02 4.48 4.21
CA TRP A 24 -4.48 3.12 3.97
C TRP A 24 -5.35 3.12 2.70
N GLY A 25 -5.36 2.01 1.96
CA GLY A 25 -6.28 1.82 0.85
C GLY A 25 -6.25 0.39 0.33
N ALA A 26 -7.33 -0.01 -0.34
CA ALA A 26 -7.53 -1.37 -0.83
C ALA A 26 -7.65 -1.45 -2.36
N MET A 27 -7.51 -2.65 -2.94
CA MET A 27 -7.76 -2.91 -4.36
C MET A 27 -8.28 -4.33 -4.59
N SER A 28 -8.92 -4.55 -5.72
CA SER A 28 -9.42 -5.84 -6.19
C SER A 28 -9.12 -6.01 -7.69
N SER A 29 -9.48 -7.15 -8.29
CA SER A 29 -9.39 -7.32 -9.75
C SER A 29 -10.29 -6.34 -10.51
N ALA A 30 -11.39 -5.89 -9.90
CA ALA A 30 -12.33 -4.93 -10.45
C ALA A 30 -11.85 -3.47 -10.40
N GLY A 31 -10.81 -3.13 -9.62
CA GLY A 31 -10.28 -1.76 -9.57
C GLY A 31 -9.60 -1.37 -8.27
N VAL A 32 -9.49 -0.06 -8.04
CA VAL A 32 -9.11 0.50 -6.75
C VAL A 32 -10.33 0.63 -5.84
N GLY A 33 -10.14 0.32 -4.57
CA GLY A 33 -11.14 0.46 -3.53
C GLY A 33 -10.97 1.77 -2.73
N PRO A 34 -11.46 1.80 -1.48
CA PRO A 34 -11.36 2.96 -0.59
C PRO A 34 -9.91 3.40 -0.34
N LEU A 35 -9.76 4.69 -0.01
CA LEU A 35 -8.49 5.34 0.31
C LEU A 35 -8.70 6.32 1.49
N CYS A 36 -8.11 6.00 2.63
CA CYS A 36 -8.23 6.75 3.89
C CYS A 36 -6.89 7.40 4.29
N PHE A 37 -6.94 8.64 4.77
CA PHE A 37 -5.77 9.39 5.25
C PHE A 37 -5.78 9.43 6.77
N LEU A 38 -4.78 8.81 7.38
CA LEU A 38 -4.71 8.60 8.83
C LEU A 38 -3.94 9.75 9.49
N ARG A 39 -4.49 10.29 10.59
CA ARG A 39 -3.95 11.47 11.29
C ARG A 39 -2.72 11.15 12.15
N SER A 40 -2.51 9.89 12.48
CA SER A 40 -1.51 9.40 13.44
C SER A 40 -0.92 8.07 12.98
N LYS A 41 0.15 7.62 13.66
CA LYS A 41 0.73 6.29 13.45
C LYS A 41 -0.31 5.20 13.70
N VAL A 42 -0.45 4.25 12.77
CA VAL A 42 -1.36 3.10 12.93
C VAL A 42 -0.93 2.24 14.12
N ASN A 43 -1.91 1.86 14.95
CA ASN A 43 -1.82 0.81 15.96
C ASN A 43 -2.98 -0.20 15.70
N ALA A 44 -3.10 -1.25 16.50
CA ALA A 44 -4.12 -2.28 16.31
C ALA A 44 -5.56 -1.70 16.26
N ALA A 45 -5.93 -0.81 17.18
CA ALA A 45 -7.27 -0.21 17.24
C ALA A 45 -7.55 0.68 16.02
N VAL A 46 -6.64 1.60 15.69
CA VAL A 46 -6.75 2.46 14.49
C VAL A 46 -6.78 1.64 13.20
N TYR A 47 -6.24 0.43 13.21
CA TYR A 47 -6.33 -0.48 12.08
C TYR A 47 -7.70 -1.19 12.02
N GLN A 48 -8.21 -1.68 13.15
CA GLN A 48 -9.55 -2.26 13.28
C GLN A 48 -10.62 -1.24 12.86
N ASP A 49 -10.54 0.01 13.34
CA ASP A 49 -11.41 1.12 12.93
C ASP A 49 -11.44 1.27 11.40
N VAL A 50 -10.27 1.17 10.75
CA VAL A 50 -10.13 1.32 9.30
C VAL A 50 -10.69 0.13 8.54
N LEU A 51 -10.59 -1.09 9.08
CA LEU A 51 -11.22 -2.25 8.46
C LEU A 51 -12.74 -2.18 8.56
N GLU A 52 -13.27 -1.90 9.76
CA GLU A 52 -14.70 -1.83 10.03
C GLU A 52 -15.40 -0.72 9.23
N HIS A 53 -14.81 0.48 9.17
CA HIS A 53 -15.46 1.65 8.56
C HIS A 53 -15.14 1.85 7.07
N PHE A 54 -14.14 1.16 6.51
CA PHE A 54 -13.76 1.30 5.10
C PHE A 54 -13.58 -0.02 4.36
N MET A 55 -12.97 -1.05 4.96
CA MET A 55 -12.70 -2.31 4.25
C MET A 55 -13.97 -3.16 4.10
N LEU A 56 -14.66 -3.48 5.20
CA LEU A 56 -15.85 -4.34 5.17
C LEU A 56 -16.97 -3.77 4.30
N PRO A 57 -17.35 -2.47 4.37
CA PRO A 57 -18.40 -1.92 3.51
C PRO A 57 -18.02 -1.90 2.02
N ALA A 58 -16.73 -1.76 1.70
CA ALA A 58 -16.25 -1.81 0.33
C ALA A 58 -16.12 -3.24 -0.22
N ALA A 59 -15.94 -4.24 0.65
CA ALA A 59 -16.00 -5.64 0.29
C ALA A 59 -17.44 -6.10 0.07
N ASP A 60 -18.35 -5.77 0.99
CA ASP A 60 -19.81 -5.98 0.87
C ASP A 60 -20.36 -5.38 -0.42
N GLN A 61 -20.06 -4.11 -0.71
CA GLN A 61 -20.47 -3.45 -1.96
C GLN A 61 -19.93 -4.14 -3.24
N LEU A 62 -18.77 -4.81 -3.17
CA LEU A 62 -18.09 -5.37 -4.32
C LEU A 62 -18.40 -6.86 -4.56
N TYR A 63 -18.62 -7.62 -3.48
CA TYR A 63 -18.78 -9.08 -3.50
C TYR A 63 -20.17 -9.54 -3.03
N GLY A 64 -20.86 -8.76 -2.19
CA GLY A 64 -22.10 -9.18 -1.53
C GLY A 64 -21.90 -10.49 -0.75
N ASP A 65 -22.81 -11.43 -0.95
CA ASP A 65 -22.76 -12.78 -0.34
C ASP A 65 -21.62 -13.68 -0.88
N ALA A 66 -20.77 -13.21 -1.80
CA ALA A 66 -19.71 -14.02 -2.39
C ALA A 66 -18.40 -14.00 -1.56
N ASP A 67 -17.80 -15.19 -1.38
CA ASP A 67 -16.50 -15.36 -0.73
C ASP A 67 -15.40 -14.51 -1.42
N PHE A 68 -14.63 -13.78 -0.62
CA PHE A 68 -13.48 -13.00 -1.07
C PHE A 68 -12.25 -13.21 -0.18
N ILE A 69 -11.08 -12.82 -0.70
CA ILE A 69 -9.79 -13.01 -0.04
C ILE A 69 -9.14 -11.65 0.23
N PHE A 70 -9.06 -11.26 1.51
CA PHE A 70 -8.47 -9.99 1.95
C PHE A 70 -6.92 -10.01 1.96
N GLN A 71 -6.27 -8.84 2.11
CA GLN A 71 -4.84 -8.74 2.46
C GLN A 71 -4.48 -7.61 3.40
N GLN A 72 -3.56 -7.97 4.29
CA GLN A 72 -2.66 -7.06 4.99
C GLN A 72 -1.20 -7.54 4.88
N ASP A 73 -0.24 -6.62 4.83
CA ASP A 73 1.17 -6.95 5.03
C ASP A 73 1.44 -7.30 6.52
N LEU A 74 2.65 -7.74 6.88
CA LEU A 74 2.97 -8.15 8.26
C LEU A 74 3.36 -6.99 9.20
N ALA A 75 3.01 -5.73 8.90
CA ALA A 75 3.33 -4.59 9.77
C ALA A 75 2.82 -4.78 11.22
N PRO A 76 3.46 -4.16 12.24
CA PRO A 76 3.15 -4.42 13.64
C PRO A 76 1.73 -4.11 14.12
N ALA A 77 0.93 -3.38 13.32
CA ALA A 77 -0.50 -3.17 13.60
C ALA A 77 -1.36 -4.30 13.04
N HIS A 78 -0.97 -4.89 11.91
CA HIS A 78 -1.63 -6.00 11.22
C HIS A 78 -1.39 -7.33 11.97
N SER A 79 -0.13 -7.58 12.35
CA SER A 79 0.31 -8.77 13.09
C SER A 79 0.15 -8.68 14.61
N ALA A 80 -0.52 -7.65 15.14
CA ALA A 80 -0.76 -7.52 16.58
C ALA A 80 -1.79 -8.55 17.07
N LYS A 81 -1.56 -9.15 18.24
CA LYS A 81 -2.48 -10.15 18.83
C LYS A 81 -3.93 -9.66 18.96
N ALA A 82 -4.15 -8.37 19.20
CA ALA A 82 -5.50 -7.77 19.23
C ALA A 82 -6.16 -7.83 17.84
N THR A 83 -5.43 -7.44 16.80
CA THR A 83 -5.86 -7.54 15.39
C THR A 83 -6.12 -8.99 15.00
N SER A 84 -5.20 -9.91 15.29
CA SER A 84 -5.40 -11.36 15.04
C SER A 84 -6.45 -12.03 15.94
N THR A 85 -6.96 -11.35 16.96
CA THR A 85 -8.13 -11.81 17.74
C THR A 85 -9.41 -11.31 17.09
N TRP A 86 -9.44 -10.07 16.62
CA TRP A 86 -10.54 -9.51 15.82
C TRP A 86 -10.72 -10.28 14.49
N PHE A 87 -9.63 -10.69 13.83
CA PHE A 87 -9.65 -11.62 12.69
C PHE A 87 -9.92 -13.10 13.06
N LYS A 88 -10.18 -13.45 14.32
CA LYS A 88 -10.82 -14.75 14.64
C LYS A 88 -12.33 -14.69 14.54
N ASP A 89 -12.88 -13.48 14.48
CA ASP A 89 -14.28 -13.19 14.26
C ASP A 89 -14.52 -12.61 12.83
N SER A 90 -13.51 -12.63 11.92
CA SER A 90 -13.58 -12.16 10.50
C SER A 90 -12.40 -12.67 9.61
N PRO A 91 -12.57 -12.99 8.30
CA PRO A 91 -11.57 -13.76 7.49
C PRO A 91 -10.40 -13.01 6.76
N GLU A 92 -9.39 -13.75 6.22
CA GLU A 92 -8.13 -13.34 5.49
C GLU A 92 -7.82 -14.27 4.27
N PHE A 93 -6.75 -14.32 3.42
CA PHE A 93 -5.38 -13.76 3.17
C PHE A 93 -4.98 -14.14 1.69
N ASN A 94 -4.20 -13.47 0.80
CA ASN A 94 -3.37 -12.24 0.82
C ASN A 94 -2.91 -11.75 -0.63
N PRO A 95 -3.37 -10.60 -1.22
CA PRO A 95 -2.63 -9.80 -2.25
C PRO A 95 -2.67 -8.21 -2.15
N ILE A 96 -1.58 -7.45 -1.83
CA ILE A 96 -1.55 -5.93 -1.92
C ILE A 96 -0.22 -5.16 -2.12
N GLU A 97 0.93 -5.53 -1.54
CA GLU A 97 2.18 -4.70 -1.48
C GLU A 97 2.63 -4.09 -2.83
N ASN A 98 2.29 -4.78 -3.92
CA ASN A 98 2.54 -4.40 -5.31
C ASN A 98 1.97 -3.01 -5.66
N LEU A 99 0.80 -2.65 -5.11
CA LEU A 99 0.09 -1.40 -5.40
C LEU A 99 0.88 -0.19 -4.91
N TRP A 100 1.40 -0.25 -3.68
CA TRP A 100 2.23 0.82 -3.12
C TRP A 100 3.48 1.06 -3.97
N GLY A 101 4.05 0.01 -4.58
CA GLY A 101 5.14 0.12 -5.56
C GLY A 101 4.78 0.96 -6.79
N ILE A 102 3.53 0.90 -7.27
CA ILE A 102 3.04 1.70 -8.40
C ILE A 102 2.68 3.12 -7.98
N VAL A 103 2.03 3.33 -6.83
CA VAL A 103 1.74 4.67 -6.31
C VAL A 103 3.04 5.46 -6.11
N LYS A 104 4.04 4.86 -5.44
CA LYS A 104 5.39 5.44 -5.26
C LYS A 104 6.11 5.72 -6.60
N ARG A 105 5.76 5.02 -7.69
CA ARG A 105 6.33 5.22 -9.04
C ARG A 105 5.61 6.33 -9.82
N LYS A 106 4.27 6.38 -9.81
CA LYS A 106 3.48 7.44 -10.46
C LYS A 106 3.77 8.82 -9.83
N MET A 107 3.90 8.88 -8.50
CA MET A 107 4.16 10.14 -7.76
C MET A 107 5.57 10.73 -7.95
N ARG A 108 6.50 10.03 -8.62
CA ARG A 108 7.94 10.39 -8.67
C ARG A 108 8.24 11.81 -9.18
N TYR A 109 7.33 12.38 -9.97
CA TYR A 109 7.49 13.69 -10.62
C TYR A 109 6.59 14.80 -10.02
N ALA A 110 5.63 14.46 -9.16
CA ALA A 110 4.53 15.35 -8.81
C ALA A 110 4.89 16.50 -7.84
N ARG A 111 6.05 16.43 -7.16
CA ARG A 111 6.62 17.46 -6.24
C ARG A 111 5.59 18.35 -5.50
N PRO A 112 4.67 17.79 -4.70
CA PRO A 112 3.77 18.59 -3.87
C PRO A 112 4.56 19.32 -2.77
N ASN A 113 4.18 20.57 -2.48
CA ASN A 113 4.90 21.48 -1.59
C ASN A 113 4.35 21.48 -0.16
N ASN A 114 3.13 20.97 0.06
CA ASN A 114 2.50 20.85 1.37
C ASN A 114 1.68 19.54 1.51
N ALA A 115 1.16 19.30 2.71
CA ALA A 115 0.44 18.07 3.05
C ALA A 115 -0.90 17.89 2.31
N GLU A 116 -1.63 18.97 2.00
CA GLU A 116 -2.92 18.88 1.31
C GLU A 116 -2.72 18.71 -0.21
N GLU A 117 -1.74 19.37 -0.82
CA GLU A 117 -1.28 19.07 -2.18
C GLU A 117 -0.86 17.60 -2.32
N LEU A 118 -0.14 17.07 -1.32
CA LEU A 118 0.28 15.67 -1.28
C LEU A 118 -0.94 14.72 -1.21
N LYS A 119 -1.92 14.99 -0.32
CA LYS A 119 -3.17 14.22 -0.25
C LYS A 119 -3.98 14.27 -1.55
N ALA A 120 -4.16 15.46 -2.12
CA ALA A 120 -4.89 15.66 -3.37
C ALA A 120 -4.21 14.93 -4.54
N THR A 121 -2.88 15.02 -4.63
CA THR A 121 -2.05 14.28 -5.60
C THR A 121 -2.24 12.77 -5.46
N ILE A 122 -2.24 12.24 -4.23
CA ILE A 122 -2.46 10.81 -3.97
C ILE A 122 -3.88 10.40 -4.41
N ARG A 123 -4.92 11.16 -4.03
CA ARG A 123 -6.31 10.89 -4.45
C ARG A 123 -6.47 10.87 -5.98
N ALA A 124 -5.93 11.87 -6.68
CA ALA A 124 -5.97 11.93 -8.15
C ALA A 124 -5.18 10.78 -8.79
N THR A 125 -3.99 10.46 -8.26
CA THR A 125 -3.15 9.35 -8.77
C THR A 125 -3.82 7.99 -8.58
N TRP A 126 -4.56 7.81 -7.48
CA TRP A 126 -5.32 6.61 -7.14
C TRP A 126 -6.51 6.40 -8.09
N ALA A 127 -7.31 7.44 -8.33
CA ALA A 127 -8.42 7.40 -9.30
C ALA A 127 -7.96 7.14 -10.74
N LEU A 128 -6.68 7.42 -11.06
CA LEU A 128 -6.05 7.12 -12.35
C LEU A 128 -5.40 5.72 -12.41
N ILE A 129 -5.78 4.78 -11.53
CA ILE A 129 -5.42 3.36 -11.61
C ILE A 129 -6.61 2.60 -12.20
N THR A 130 -6.42 2.00 -13.38
CA THR A 130 -7.50 1.27 -14.08
C THR A 130 -7.68 -0.15 -13.52
N PRO A 131 -8.87 -0.76 -13.68
CA PRO A 131 -9.09 -2.17 -13.37
C PRO A 131 -8.07 -3.09 -14.06
N GLU A 132 -7.74 -2.78 -15.31
CA GLU A 132 -6.70 -3.46 -16.09
C GLU A 132 -5.28 -3.33 -15.51
N GLN A 133 -5.00 -2.31 -14.68
CA GLN A 133 -3.75 -2.26 -13.89
C GLN A 133 -3.86 -3.14 -12.62
N CYS A 134 -5.01 -3.13 -11.95
CA CYS A 134 -5.24 -3.93 -10.74
C CYS A 134 -5.28 -5.44 -11.00
N HIS A 135 -6.02 -5.88 -12.02
CA HIS A 135 -6.14 -7.28 -12.44
C HIS A 135 -4.78 -7.92 -12.74
N ARG A 136 -3.92 -7.24 -13.51
CA ARG A 136 -2.55 -7.71 -13.80
C ARG A 136 -1.66 -7.79 -12.57
N LEU A 137 -1.85 -6.93 -11.56
CA LEU A 137 -1.10 -7.01 -10.30
C LEU A 137 -1.49 -8.24 -9.48
N ILE A 138 -2.78 -8.56 -9.41
CA ILE A 138 -3.29 -9.75 -8.70
C ILE A 138 -2.83 -11.02 -9.42
N ASN A 139 -2.98 -11.10 -10.75
CA ASN A 139 -2.54 -12.26 -11.52
C ASN A 139 -1.02 -12.49 -11.47
N SER A 140 -0.21 -11.47 -11.14
CA SER A 140 1.23 -11.63 -10.91
C SER A 140 1.58 -12.30 -9.57
N MET A 141 0.66 -12.34 -8.59
CA MET A 141 0.96 -12.78 -7.22
C MET A 141 1.47 -14.22 -7.11
N PRO A 142 0.87 -15.24 -7.76
CA PRO A 142 1.37 -16.61 -7.65
C PRO A 142 2.83 -16.75 -8.12
N HIS A 143 3.19 -16.08 -9.23
CA HIS A 143 4.56 -16.05 -9.73
C HIS A 143 5.52 -15.35 -8.76
N ARG A 144 5.09 -14.22 -8.16
CA ARG A 144 5.88 -13.47 -7.17
C ARG A 144 6.10 -14.25 -5.87
N ILE A 145 5.08 -14.97 -5.40
CA ILE A 145 5.18 -15.87 -4.24
C ILE A 145 6.18 -16.99 -4.55
N ALA A 146 6.07 -17.65 -5.70
CA ALA A 146 7.02 -18.67 -6.14
C ALA A 146 8.46 -18.14 -6.23
N ALA A 147 8.66 -16.93 -6.76
CA ALA A 147 9.99 -16.30 -6.84
C ALA A 147 10.60 -15.99 -5.47
N VAL A 148 9.78 -15.55 -4.50
CA VAL A 148 10.23 -15.30 -3.10
C VAL A 148 10.55 -16.62 -2.38
N ILE A 149 9.76 -17.68 -2.61
CA ILE A 149 10.04 -19.03 -2.08
C ILE A 149 11.34 -19.58 -2.66
N GLN A 150 11.55 -19.47 -3.98
CA GLN A 150 12.78 -19.88 -4.66
C GLN A 150 14.00 -19.09 -4.15
N ALA A 151 13.83 -17.79 -3.89
CA ALA A 151 14.84 -16.94 -3.27
C ALA A 151 15.03 -17.17 -1.75
N LYS A 152 14.28 -18.10 -1.13
CA LYS A 152 14.29 -18.39 0.31
C LYS A 152 14.07 -17.13 1.18
N GLY A 153 13.21 -16.22 0.74
CA GLY A 153 12.94 -14.94 1.41
C GLY A 153 13.93 -13.81 1.10
N ALA A 154 14.99 -14.05 0.30
CA ALA A 154 15.84 -12.98 -0.20
C ALA A 154 15.12 -12.13 -1.28
N PRO A 155 15.60 -10.91 -1.60
CA PRO A 155 14.97 -10.03 -2.58
C PRO A 155 14.89 -10.63 -3.99
N ALA A 156 13.74 -11.20 -4.33
CA ALA A 156 13.44 -11.70 -5.67
C ALA A 156 13.19 -10.56 -6.69
N LYS A 157 13.46 -10.83 -7.96
CA LYS A 157 13.02 -9.99 -9.09
C LYS A 157 11.70 -10.50 -9.65
N TYR A 158 10.86 -9.58 -10.10
CA TYR A 158 9.51 -9.75 -10.66
C TYR A 158 9.06 -8.46 -11.35
#